data_AF-A0A9W6VX08-F1
#
_entry.id   AF-A0A9W6VX08-F1
#
_cell.length_a   1.000
_cell.length_b   1.000
_cell.length_c   1.000
_cell.angle_alpha   90.00
_cell.angle_beta   90.00
_cell.angle_gamma   90.00
#
_symmetry.space_group_name_H-M   'P 1'
#
loop_
_entity.id
_entity.type
_entity.pdbx_description
1 polymer ?
#
loop_
_entity_poly.entity_id
_entity_poly.type
_entity_poly.pdbx_seq_one_letter_code
_entity_poly.pdbx_strand_id
1 'polypeptide(L)'
;MNPPEDLITVLTEDHQELNQLFTELEVLSGGEALRRSLADQMIIETVRHSVAEEAYLYPAVREYLPDGDLIADEAHGEHEHAEQILKRLARTDMPDDHFSLQLSWLITDARRHMTDEEERIFPVLAANVSRETLVSLGEKAKHAKAGAPSRATSGETQVPLLHTIVKSGIGLVERVRDHLCGPGRVYPLASRDPE
;
A
#
# COMPACT_ATOMS: atom_id res chain seq x y z
N MET A 1 26.56 11.60 -6.34
CA MET A 1 25.09 11.61 -6.32
C MET A 1 24.64 10.19 -6.54
N ASN A 2 23.83 9.62 -5.66
CA ASN A 2 23.20 8.35 -5.94
C ASN A 2 22.30 8.52 -7.16
N PRO A 3 22.20 7.51 -8.06
CA PRO A 3 21.26 7.58 -9.16
C PRO A 3 19.83 7.77 -8.61
N PRO A 4 18.96 8.52 -9.32
CA PRO A 4 17.59 8.69 -8.88
C PRO A 4 16.89 7.33 -8.82
N GLU A 5 16.15 7.10 -7.74
CA GLU A 5 15.39 5.87 -7.50
C GLU A 5 14.22 5.80 -8.47
N ASP A 6 14.07 4.65 -9.12
CA ASP A 6 12.91 4.36 -9.95
C ASP A 6 11.78 3.72 -9.15
N LEU A 7 10.57 3.66 -9.73
CA LEU A 7 9.37 3.13 -9.07
C LEU A 7 9.61 1.73 -8.48
N ILE A 8 10.29 0.85 -9.21
CA ILE A 8 10.58 -0.51 -8.77
C ILE A 8 11.47 -0.47 -7.52
N THR A 9 12.54 0.33 -7.56
CA THR A 9 13.43 0.52 -6.40
C THR A 9 12.66 1.00 -5.17
N VAL A 10 11.79 2.01 -5.33
CA VAL A 10 10.99 2.57 -4.23
C VAL A 10 10.06 1.52 -3.60
N LEU A 11 9.41 0.69 -4.40
CA LEU A 11 8.47 -0.33 -3.90
C LEU A 11 9.21 -1.54 -3.31
N THR A 12 10.32 -1.97 -3.91
CA THR A 12 11.17 -3.02 -3.33
C THR A 12 11.75 -2.60 -1.97
N GLU A 13 12.10 -1.33 -1.79
CA GLU A 13 12.51 -0.81 -0.48
C GLU A 13 11.36 -0.87 0.54
N ASP A 14 10.13 -0.53 0.15
CA ASP A 14 8.95 -0.72 1.01
C ASP A 14 8.75 -2.18 1.40
N HIS A 15 8.90 -3.12 0.46
CA HIS A 15 8.78 -4.54 0.74
C HIS A 15 9.82 -5.01 1.76
N GLN A 16 11.04 -4.49 1.69
CA GLN A 16 12.10 -4.81 2.64
C GLN A 16 11.78 -4.27 4.04
N GLU A 17 11.28 -3.04 4.15
CA GLU A 17 10.86 -2.43 5.41
C GLU A 17 9.66 -3.17 6.02
N LEU A 18 8.65 -3.50 5.23
CA LEU A 18 7.49 -4.29 5.66
C LEU A 18 7.89 -5.69 6.12
N ASN A 19 8.75 -6.39 5.38
CA ASN A 19 9.24 -7.71 5.79
C ASN A 19 10.02 -7.68 7.11
N GLN A 20 10.77 -6.60 7.38
CA GLN A 20 11.44 -6.40 8.66
C GLN A 20 10.41 -6.27 9.79
N LEU A 21 9.40 -5.42 9.62
CA LEU A 21 8.31 -5.25 10.59
C LEU A 21 7.53 -6.56 10.83
N PHE A 22 7.24 -7.31 9.77
CA PHE A 22 6.59 -8.62 9.87
C PHE A 22 7.44 -9.60 10.69
N THR A 23 8.73 -9.67 10.39
CA THR A 23 9.66 -10.55 11.11
C THR A 23 9.73 -10.17 12.59
N GLU A 24 9.84 -8.87 12.90
CA GLU A 24 9.84 -8.38 14.28
C GLU A 24 8.56 -8.76 15.02
N LEU A 25 7.39 -8.61 14.38
CA LEU A 25 6.10 -9.00 14.95
C LEU A 25 5.95 -10.51 15.18
N GLU A 26 6.53 -11.34 14.31
CA GLU A 26 6.50 -12.80 14.41
C GLU A 26 7.41 -13.35 15.51
N VAL A 27 8.59 -12.75 15.71
CA VAL A 27 9.56 -13.21 16.72
C VAL A 27 9.35 -12.59 18.10
N LEU A 28 8.58 -11.50 18.18
CA LEU A 28 8.31 -10.82 19.44
C LEU A 28 7.56 -11.74 20.41
N SER A 29 8.13 -11.94 21.60
CA SER A 29 7.52 -12.68 22.70
C SER A 29 7.27 -11.77 23.89
N GLY A 30 6.00 -11.69 24.32
CA GLY A 30 5.57 -10.78 25.39
C GLY A 30 5.56 -9.30 24.98
N GLY A 31 5.25 -8.41 25.92
CA GLY A 31 5.26 -6.96 25.69
C GLY A 31 4.11 -6.48 24.79
N GLU A 32 2.87 -6.59 25.27
CA GLU A 32 1.66 -6.21 24.52
C GLU A 32 1.75 -4.77 23.96
N ALA A 33 2.22 -3.82 24.76
CA ALA A 33 2.38 -2.42 24.33
C ALA A 33 3.36 -2.28 23.14
N LEU A 34 4.47 -3.01 23.15
CA LEU A 34 5.45 -3.00 22.06
C LEU A 34 4.85 -3.66 20.81
N ARG A 35 4.18 -4.80 20.98
CA ARG A 35 3.50 -5.51 19.89
C ARG A 35 2.47 -4.62 19.20
N ARG A 36 1.65 -3.91 19.99
CA ARG A 36 0.65 -2.96 19.45
C ARG A 36 1.33 -1.80 18.72
N SER A 37 2.40 -1.23 19.28
CA SER A 37 3.16 -0.17 18.61
C SER A 37 3.78 -0.61 17.28
N LEU A 38 4.35 -1.82 17.20
CA LEU A 38 4.89 -2.38 15.96
C LEU A 38 3.78 -2.67 14.95
N ALA A 39 2.64 -3.17 15.40
CA ALA A 39 1.50 -3.40 14.53
C ALA A 39 0.92 -2.09 13.98
N ASP A 40 0.83 -1.03 14.79
CA ASP A 40 0.43 0.30 14.33
C ASP A 40 1.39 0.84 13.27
N GLN A 41 2.70 0.65 13.47
CA GLN A 41 3.71 1.02 12.47
C GLN A 41 3.52 0.22 11.17
N MET A 42 3.37 -1.09 11.27
CA MET A 42 3.12 -1.95 10.12
C MET A 42 1.87 -1.53 9.36
N ILE A 43 0.75 -1.23 10.05
CA ILE A 43 -0.48 -0.75 9.41
C ILE A 43 -0.20 0.56 8.64
N ILE A 44 0.54 1.50 9.23
CA ILE A 44 0.89 2.77 8.57
C ILE A 44 1.71 2.50 7.30
N GLU A 45 2.76 1.68 7.39
CA GLU A 45 3.63 1.42 6.24
C GLU A 45 2.90 0.65 5.13
N THR A 46 2.04 -0.33 5.46
CA THR A 46 1.20 -1.02 4.48
C THR A 46 0.27 -0.05 3.75
N VAL A 47 -0.37 0.87 4.49
CA VAL A 47 -1.23 1.91 3.90
C VAL A 47 -0.45 2.82 2.95
N ARG A 48 0.77 3.24 3.32
CA ARG A 48 1.61 4.11 2.47
C ARG A 48 2.05 3.39 1.20
N HIS A 49 2.44 2.13 1.34
CA HIS A 49 2.84 1.26 0.25
C HIS A 49 1.70 1.06 -0.77
N SER A 50 0.51 0.65 -0.30
CA SER A 50 -0.65 0.46 -1.18
C SER A 50 -1.08 1.74 -1.91
N VAL A 51 -0.92 2.92 -1.28
CA VAL A 51 -1.15 4.22 -1.95
C VAL A 51 -0.24 4.41 -3.16
N ALA A 52 1.04 4.06 -3.04
CA ALA A 52 2.00 4.22 -4.12
C ALA A 52 1.67 3.30 -5.29
N GLU A 53 1.33 2.04 -4.99
CA GLU A 53 1.03 1.03 -5.99
C GLU A 53 -0.24 1.37 -6.75
N GLU A 54 -1.33 1.63 -6.03
CA GLU A 54 -2.60 1.89 -6.70
C GLU A 54 -2.62 3.23 -7.45
N ALA A 55 -1.84 4.22 -7.01
CA ALA A 55 -1.75 5.52 -7.70
C ALA A 55 -0.80 5.50 -8.91
N TYR A 56 0.23 4.66 -8.93
CA TYR A 56 1.29 4.72 -9.95
C TYR A 56 1.73 3.38 -10.52
N LEU A 57 1.82 2.31 -9.72
CA LEU A 57 2.18 0.98 -10.24
C LEU A 57 1.05 0.43 -11.11
N TYR A 58 -0.16 0.29 -10.57
CA TYR A 58 -1.26 -0.38 -11.28
C TYR A 58 -1.71 0.37 -12.54
N PRO A 59 -1.76 1.72 -12.57
CA PRO A 59 -1.94 2.44 -13.83
C PRO A 59 -0.84 2.15 -14.86
N ALA A 60 0.43 2.06 -14.44
CA ALA A 60 1.52 1.70 -15.34
C ALA A 60 1.44 0.23 -15.80
N VAL A 61 1.02 -0.69 -14.93
CA VAL A 61 0.76 -2.08 -15.30
C VAL A 61 -0.32 -2.15 -16.38
N ARG A 62 -1.44 -1.45 -16.22
CA ARG A 62 -2.51 -1.39 -17.24
C ARG A 62 -2.02 -0.83 -18.57
N GLU A 63 -1.18 0.20 -18.52
CA GLU A 63 -0.70 0.89 -19.73
C GLU A 63 0.36 0.09 -20.50
N TYR A 64 1.28 -0.57 -19.79
CA TYR A 64 2.51 -1.09 -20.38
C TYR A 64 2.62 -2.62 -20.41
N LEU A 65 1.79 -3.37 -19.67
CA LEU A 65 1.88 -4.82 -19.62
C LEU A 65 0.77 -5.49 -20.46
N PRO A 66 1.09 -6.63 -21.11
CA PRO A 66 0.04 -7.51 -21.63
C PRO A 66 -0.82 -8.01 -20.47
N ASP A 67 -2.13 -8.11 -20.70
CA ASP A 67 -3.13 -8.44 -19.67
C ASP A 67 -3.09 -7.52 -18.44
N GLY A 68 -2.56 -6.30 -18.59
CA GLY A 68 -2.35 -5.34 -17.50
C GLY A 68 -3.63 -4.99 -16.74
N ASP A 69 -4.79 -4.97 -17.42
CA ASP A 69 -6.08 -4.79 -16.76
C ASP A 69 -6.41 -5.92 -15.78
N LEU A 70 -6.20 -7.17 -16.19
CA LEU A 70 -6.46 -8.34 -15.35
C LEU A 70 -5.51 -8.36 -14.14
N ILE A 71 -4.23 -8.10 -14.37
CA ILE A 71 -3.20 -8.06 -13.31
C ILE A 71 -3.54 -6.96 -12.30
N ALA A 72 -3.88 -5.76 -12.77
CA ALA A 72 -4.22 -4.64 -11.90
C ALA A 72 -5.55 -4.83 -11.16
N ASP A 73 -6.55 -5.46 -11.78
CA ASP A 73 -7.83 -5.78 -11.13
C ASP A 73 -7.64 -6.82 -10.01
N GLU A 74 -6.81 -7.86 -10.25
CA GLU A 74 -6.46 -8.87 -9.24
C GLU A 74 -5.76 -8.24 -8.04
N ALA A 75 -4.70 -7.46 -8.29
CA ALA A 75 -3.95 -6.75 -7.25
C ALA A 75 -4.84 -5.79 -6.45
N HIS A 76 -5.76 -5.08 -7.10
CA HIS A 76 -6.72 -4.21 -6.40
C HIS A 76 -7.64 -5.01 -5.48
N GLY A 77 -8.12 -6.19 -5.91
CA GLY A 77 -8.92 -7.08 -5.07
C GLY A 77 -8.16 -7.59 -3.84
N GLU A 78 -6.86 -7.88 -3.99
CA GLU A 78 -5.99 -8.24 -2.86
C GLU A 78 -5.84 -7.07 -1.87
N HIS A 79 -5.67 -5.84 -2.36
CA HIS A 79 -5.63 -4.63 -1.53
C HIS A 79 -6.93 -4.35 -0.80
N GLU A 80 -8.08 -4.50 -1.46
CA GLU A 80 -9.39 -4.37 -0.81
C GLU A 80 -9.53 -5.39 0.33
N HIS A 81 -9.03 -6.62 0.13
CA HIS A 81 -9.03 -7.64 1.18
C HIS A 81 -8.11 -7.26 2.36
N ALA A 82 -6.88 -6.82 2.06
CA ALA A 82 -5.91 -6.36 3.05
C ALA A 82 -6.46 -5.17 3.86
N GLU A 83 -7.09 -4.20 3.20
CA GLU A 83 -7.70 -3.03 3.84
C GLU A 83 -8.77 -3.44 4.86
N GLN A 84 -9.58 -4.47 4.56
CA GLN A 84 -10.55 -4.99 5.52
C GLN A 84 -9.88 -5.61 6.75
N ILE A 85 -8.73 -6.29 6.59
CA ILE A 85 -7.96 -6.81 7.72
C ILE A 85 -7.35 -5.67 8.54
N LEU A 86 -6.74 -4.68 7.88
CA LEU A 86 -6.17 -3.49 8.54
C LEU A 86 -7.22 -2.73 9.36
N LYS A 87 -8.43 -2.55 8.80
CA LYS A 87 -9.58 -1.94 9.51
C LYS A 87 -9.94 -2.70 10.78
N ARG A 88 -9.83 -4.02 10.78
CA ARG A 88 -10.07 -4.86 11.95
C ARG A 88 -8.93 -4.73 12.96
N LEU A 89 -7.67 -4.80 12.51
CA LEU A 89 -6.48 -4.69 13.35
C LEU A 89 -6.36 -3.34 14.07
N ALA A 90 -6.83 -2.26 13.45
CA ALA A 90 -6.83 -0.91 14.04
C ALA A 90 -7.86 -0.73 15.18
N ARG A 91 -8.70 -1.72 15.47
CA ARG A 91 -9.68 -1.65 16.56
C ARG A 91 -9.02 -1.99 17.89
N THR A 92 -9.22 -1.12 18.89
CA THR A 92 -8.59 -1.25 20.22
C THR A 92 -9.25 -2.30 21.12
N ASP A 93 -10.42 -2.81 20.75
CA ASP A 93 -11.23 -3.75 21.54
C ASP A 93 -11.08 -5.21 21.09
N MET A 94 -10.19 -5.50 20.14
CA MET A 94 -10.02 -6.85 19.61
C MET A 94 -9.28 -7.76 20.60
N PRO A 95 -9.83 -8.94 20.96
CA PRO A 95 -9.14 -9.93 21.79
C PRO A 95 -7.81 -10.39 21.15
N ASP A 96 -6.81 -10.65 21.98
CA ASP A 96 -5.45 -10.92 21.53
C ASP A 96 -5.29 -12.14 20.61
N ASP A 97 -6.05 -13.21 20.83
CA ASP A 97 -6.02 -14.39 19.96
C ASP A 97 -6.55 -14.05 18.55
N HIS A 98 -7.62 -13.26 18.48
CA HIS A 98 -8.18 -12.79 17.21
C HIS A 98 -7.24 -11.79 16.51
N PHE A 99 -6.62 -10.90 17.28
CA PHE A 99 -5.61 -9.96 16.76
C PHE A 99 -4.42 -10.71 16.16
N SER A 100 -3.92 -11.72 16.87
CA SER A 100 -2.83 -12.57 16.40
C SER A 100 -3.17 -13.30 15.11
N LEU A 101 -4.39 -13.83 15.00
CA LEU A 101 -4.87 -14.50 13.80
C LEU A 101 -4.97 -13.54 12.61
N GLN A 102 -5.61 -12.38 12.80
CA GLN A 102 -5.73 -11.37 11.73
C GLN A 102 -4.37 -10.88 11.26
N LEU A 103 -3.44 -10.67 12.19
CA LEU A 103 -2.08 -10.25 11.87
C LEU A 103 -1.34 -11.31 11.04
N SER A 104 -1.45 -12.58 11.44
CA SER A 104 -0.82 -13.69 10.70
C SER A 104 -1.35 -13.82 9.27
N TRP A 105 -2.67 -13.64 9.06
CA TRP A 105 -3.25 -13.64 7.72
C TRP A 105 -2.75 -12.48 6.86
N LEU A 106 -2.79 -11.26 7.40
CA LEU A 106 -2.27 -10.08 6.69
C LEU A 106 -0.81 -10.27 6.27
N ILE A 107 0.06 -10.73 7.18
CA ILE A 107 1.49 -10.96 6.88
C ILE A 107 1.65 -12.00 5.77
N THR A 108 0.86 -13.08 5.80
CA THR A 108 0.91 -14.14 4.80
C THR A 108 0.50 -13.63 3.42
N ASP A 109 -0.63 -12.92 3.35
CA ASP A 109 -1.17 -12.39 2.10
C ASP A 109 -0.24 -11.30 1.53
N ALA A 110 0.23 -10.37 2.37
CA ALA A 110 1.16 -9.32 1.95
C ALA A 110 2.47 -9.89 1.41
N ARG A 111 3.07 -10.91 2.06
CA ARG A 111 4.29 -11.55 1.55
C ARG A 111 4.07 -12.22 0.20
N ARG A 112 2.93 -12.89 0.01
CA ARG A 112 2.60 -13.49 -1.29
C ARG A 112 2.49 -12.40 -2.36
N HIS A 113 1.72 -11.35 -2.08
CA HIS A 113 1.53 -10.21 -2.97
C HIS A 113 2.88 -9.59 -3.39
N MET A 114 3.71 -9.17 -2.42
CA MET A 114 5.03 -8.59 -2.70
C MET A 114 5.95 -9.52 -3.51
N THR A 115 5.88 -10.83 -3.25
CA THR A 115 6.66 -11.83 -4.00
C THR A 115 6.18 -11.92 -5.46
N ASP A 116 4.86 -11.96 -5.68
CA ASP A 116 4.30 -11.99 -7.03
C ASP A 116 4.64 -10.72 -7.81
N GLU A 117 4.62 -9.55 -7.15
CA GLU A 117 5.05 -8.31 -7.77
C GLU A 117 6.54 -8.33 -8.18
N GLU A 118 7.43 -8.68 -7.24
CA GLU A 118 8.88 -8.70 -7.47
C GLU A 118 9.32 -9.73 -8.51
N GLU A 119 8.69 -10.91 -8.53
CA GLU A 119 9.09 -12.00 -9.43
C GLU A 119 8.42 -11.93 -10.80
N ARG A 120 7.22 -11.34 -10.90
CA ARG A 120 6.40 -11.42 -12.13
C ARG A 120 6.10 -10.06 -12.73
N ILE A 121 5.77 -9.06 -11.93
CA ILE A 121 5.33 -7.75 -12.43
C ILE A 121 6.53 -6.84 -12.70
N PHE A 122 7.41 -6.64 -11.72
CA PHE A 122 8.54 -5.71 -11.83
C PHE A 122 9.49 -6.04 -12.98
N PRO A 123 9.87 -7.31 -13.26
CA PRO A 123 10.76 -7.62 -14.38
C PRO A 123 10.13 -7.28 -15.73
N VAL A 124 8.83 -7.53 -15.89
CA VAL A 124 8.11 -7.24 -17.14
C VAL A 124 7.92 -5.74 -17.29
N LEU A 125 7.61 -5.01 -16.21
CA LEU A 125 7.52 -3.55 -16.22
C LEU A 125 8.87 -2.92 -16.59
N ALA A 126 9.98 -3.39 -15.99
CA ALA A 126 11.33 -2.92 -16.32
C ALA A 126 11.73 -3.18 -17.79
N ALA A 127 11.20 -4.24 -18.41
CA ALA A 127 11.45 -4.57 -19.80
C ALA A 127 10.62 -3.72 -20.80
N ASN A 128 9.44 -3.25 -20.39
CA ASN A 128 8.50 -2.54 -21.27
C ASN A 128 8.46 -1.02 -21.06
N VAL A 129 8.96 -0.52 -19.92
CA VAL A 129 8.90 0.90 -19.55
C VAL A 129 10.30 1.51 -19.54
N SER A 130 10.41 2.71 -20.11
CA SER A 130 11.69 3.43 -20.12
C SER A 130 12.15 3.76 -18.70
N ARG A 131 13.48 3.74 -18.47
CA ARG A 131 14.05 4.13 -17.17
C ARG A 131 13.64 5.55 -16.75
N GLU A 132 13.56 6.49 -17.70
CA GLU A 132 13.14 7.87 -17.42
C GLU A 132 11.70 7.91 -16.89
N THR A 133 10.79 7.16 -17.51
CA THR A 133 9.41 7.01 -17.04
C THR A 133 9.35 6.39 -15.65
N LEU A 134 10.10 5.31 -15.39
CA LEU A 134 10.11 4.66 -14.07
C LEU A 134 10.67 5.57 -12.98
N VAL A 135 11.69 6.37 -13.26
CA VAL A 135 12.20 7.41 -12.34
C VAL A 135 11.13 8.47 -12.07
N SER A 136 10.43 8.94 -13.10
CA SER A 136 9.33 9.91 -12.92
C SER A 136 8.20 9.35 -12.05
N LEU A 137 7.83 8.08 -12.24
CA LEU A 137 6.83 7.41 -11.42
C LEU A 137 7.31 7.20 -9.98
N GLY A 138 8.58 6.84 -9.78
CA GLY A 138 9.18 6.69 -8.44
C GLY A 138 9.13 7.99 -7.63
N GLU A 139 9.46 9.13 -8.24
CA GLU A 139 9.34 10.44 -7.57
C GLU A 139 7.89 10.78 -7.19
N LYS A 140 6.93 10.48 -8.07
CA LYS A 140 5.50 10.69 -7.76
C LYS A 140 5.00 9.76 -6.67
N ALA A 141 5.42 8.50 -6.67
CA ALA A 141 5.13 7.52 -5.63
C ALA A 141 5.66 7.98 -4.27
N LYS A 142 6.93 8.39 -4.19
CA LYS A 142 7.51 8.96 -2.96
C LYS A 142 6.73 10.18 -2.47
N HIS A 143 6.29 11.06 -3.37
CA HIS A 143 5.49 12.23 -2.99
C HIS A 143 4.11 11.83 -2.44
N ALA A 144 3.41 10.89 -3.07
CA ALA A 144 2.12 10.42 -2.56
C ALA A 144 2.25 9.74 -1.19
N LYS A 145 3.30 8.94 -0.99
CA LYS A 145 3.63 8.30 0.30
C LYS A 145 3.90 9.32 1.42
N ALA A 146 4.36 10.52 1.09
CA ALA A 146 4.58 11.59 2.06
C ALA A 146 3.27 12.29 2.48
N GLY A 147 2.24 12.27 1.62
CA GLY A 147 0.89 12.76 1.95
C GLY A 147 0.04 11.75 2.71
N ALA A 148 0.44 10.48 2.72
CA ALA A 148 -0.15 9.42 3.53
C ALA A 148 0.29 9.55 5.01
N PRO A 149 -0.37 8.84 5.95
CA PRO A 149 -0.04 8.91 7.37
C PRO A 149 1.44 8.65 7.59
N SER A 150 2.08 9.48 8.41
CA SER A 150 3.49 9.28 8.77
C SER A 150 3.67 9.30 10.28
N ARG A 151 4.71 8.62 10.74
CA ARG A 151 5.12 8.44 12.15
C ARG A 151 5.57 9.73 12.85
N ALA A 152 4.98 10.91 12.60
CA ALA A 152 5.46 12.20 13.08
C ALA A 152 6.04 12.11 14.51
N THR A 153 7.31 12.53 14.64
CA THR A 153 8.14 12.47 15.84
C THR A 153 7.58 13.37 16.94
N SER A 154 6.50 12.98 17.58
CA SER A 154 5.96 13.58 18.80
C SER A 154 5.01 12.56 19.40
N GLY A 155 5.21 12.24 20.69
CA GLY A 155 4.59 11.12 21.40
C GLY A 155 3.09 11.25 21.67
N GLU A 156 2.30 11.62 20.67
CA GLU A 156 0.84 11.58 20.70
C GLU A 156 0.37 10.38 19.87
N THR A 157 -0.35 9.47 20.52
CA THR A 157 -0.80 8.20 19.97
C THR A 157 -1.65 8.43 18.71
N GLN A 158 -1.18 7.95 17.56
CA GLN A 158 -1.77 8.19 16.23
C GLN A 158 -3.07 7.44 15.93
N VAL A 159 -3.70 6.88 16.95
CA VAL A 159 -5.02 6.24 16.86
C VAL A 159 -6.05 7.12 16.10
N PRO A 160 -6.08 8.47 16.23
CA PRO A 160 -7.07 9.30 15.53
C PRO A 160 -6.97 9.30 14.01
N LEU A 161 -5.75 9.22 13.43
CA LEU A 161 -5.57 9.27 11.98
C LEU A 161 -5.85 7.90 11.35
N LEU A 162 -5.37 6.82 11.96
CA LEU A 162 -5.74 5.45 11.59
C LEU A 162 -7.25 5.25 11.69
N HIS A 163 -7.87 5.73 12.77
CA HIS A 163 -9.32 5.72 12.94
C HIS A 163 -10.06 6.57 11.89
N THR A 164 -9.45 7.64 11.37
CA THR A 164 -9.99 8.45 10.25
C THR A 164 -9.83 7.75 8.90
N ILE A 165 -8.79 6.94 8.72
CA ILE A 165 -8.61 6.10 7.52
C ILE A 165 -9.61 4.95 7.53
N VAL A 166 -9.74 4.28 8.67
CA VAL A 166 -10.62 3.15 8.91
C VAL A 166 -12.11 3.53 8.91
N LYS A 167 -12.49 4.71 9.44
CA LYS A 167 -13.90 5.16 9.50
C LYS A 167 -14.49 5.65 8.19
N SER A 168 -13.69 6.11 7.23
CA SER A 168 -14.25 6.77 6.04
C SER A 168 -14.67 5.80 4.94
N GLY A 169 -14.31 4.51 4.98
CA GLY A 169 -14.84 3.49 4.06
C GLY A 169 -14.57 3.72 2.57
N ILE A 170 -13.67 4.65 2.23
CA ILE A 170 -13.32 5.09 0.88
C ILE A 170 -11.88 4.63 0.62
N GLY A 171 -11.70 3.85 -0.45
CA GLY A 171 -10.42 3.23 -0.85
C GLY A 171 -9.28 4.23 -0.86
N LEU A 172 -8.08 3.77 -0.50
CA LEU A 172 -6.92 4.65 -0.27
C LEU A 172 -6.63 5.58 -1.47
N VAL A 173 -6.84 5.09 -2.69
CA VAL A 173 -6.71 5.88 -3.93
C VAL A 173 -7.68 7.04 -4.05
N GLU A 174 -8.94 6.85 -3.64
CA GLU A 174 -9.99 7.84 -3.89
C GLU A 174 -9.70 9.12 -3.08
N ARG A 175 -9.07 9.00 -1.91
CA ARG A 175 -8.58 10.16 -1.12
C ARG A 175 -7.31 10.79 -1.67
N VAL A 176 -6.35 10.01 -2.16
CA VAL A 176 -5.12 10.56 -2.79
C VAL A 176 -5.49 11.31 -4.08
N ARG A 177 -6.44 10.77 -4.85
CA ARG A 177 -7.05 11.44 -6.01
C ARG A 177 -7.72 12.75 -5.62
N ASP A 178 -8.54 12.77 -4.58
CA ASP A 178 -9.20 14.00 -4.11
C ASP A 178 -8.21 15.04 -3.57
N HIS A 179 -7.11 14.61 -2.94
CA HIS A 179 -6.08 15.50 -2.41
C HIS A 179 -5.17 16.08 -3.51
N LEU A 180 -4.92 15.33 -4.59
CA LEU A 180 -4.11 15.78 -5.72
C LEU A 180 -4.91 16.55 -6.78
N CYS A 181 -6.21 16.28 -6.93
CA CYS A 181 -7.05 16.90 -7.96
C CYS A 181 -8.02 17.98 -7.45
N GLY A 182 -8.20 18.12 -6.13
CA GLY A 182 -9.17 19.05 -5.53
C GLY A 182 -10.63 18.58 -5.72
N PRO A 183 -11.57 19.05 -4.88
CA PRO A 183 -12.95 18.60 -4.93
C PRO A 183 -13.62 19.05 -6.23
N GLY A 184 -14.07 18.10 -7.06
CA GLY A 184 -15.07 18.37 -8.11
C GLY A 184 -14.68 18.20 -9.57
N ARG A 185 -13.80 17.27 -9.95
CA ARG A 185 -13.70 16.82 -11.36
C ARG A 185 -13.95 15.33 -11.50
N VAL A 186 -15.18 15.00 -11.88
CA VAL A 186 -15.54 13.69 -12.43
C VAL A 186 -14.85 13.56 -13.78
N TYR A 187 -13.88 12.65 -13.89
CA TYR A 187 -13.45 12.16 -15.20
C TYR A 187 -14.55 11.25 -15.74
N PRO A 188 -15.00 11.44 -16.99
CA PRO A 188 -16.06 10.61 -17.54
C PRO A 188 -15.53 9.18 -17.66
N LEU A 189 -16.21 8.25 -16.98
CA LEU A 189 -16.15 6.84 -17.35
C LEU A 189 -16.47 6.78 -18.84
N ALA A 190 -15.55 6.24 -19.63
CA ALA A 190 -15.73 6.05 -21.05
C ALA A 190 -17.06 5.32 -21.28
N SER A 191 -18.02 6.05 -21.82
CA SER A 191 -19.27 5.52 -22.34
C SER A 191 -18.93 4.55 -23.46
N ARG A 192 -19.07 3.26 -23.19
CA ARG A 192 -19.30 2.26 -24.24
C ARG A 192 -20.70 2.51 -24.77
N ASP A 193 -20.79 3.13 -25.95
CA ASP A 193 -21.99 3.04 -26.77
C ASP A 193 -22.04 1.67 -27.47
N PRO A 194 -23.24 1.13 -27.73
CA PRO A 194 -23.45 -0.21 -28.26
C PRO A 194 -23.42 -0.24 -29.80
N GLU A 195 -22.97 -1.36 -30.37
CA GLU A 195 -23.47 -1.85 -31.67
C GLU A 195 -24.37 -3.07 -31.45
#